data_AF-A0A183H4S6-F1
#
_entry.id   AF-A0A183H4S6-F1
#
_cell.length_a   1.000
_cell.length_b   1.000
_cell.length_c   1.000
_cell.angle_alpha   90.00
_cell.angle_beta   90.00
_cell.angle_gamma   90.00
#
_symmetry.space_group_name_H-M   'P 1'
#
loop_
_entity.id
_entity.type
_entity.pdbx_description
1 polymer ?
#
loop_
_entity_poly.entity_id
_entity_poly.type
_entity_poly.pdbx_seq_one_letter_code
_entity_poly.pdbx_strand_id
1 'polypeptide(L)'
;MNSTSSRHLPKVKTPDKLPQICENAIVDKEHLASICIHLCNQLRTIINLLIDFATDVCDESANAYSLLRELEDEVLPFLINLDIEMAASEKLIRINIDTARISETKVDWLLKFNKCKLVFSLFELEMREMLASLSGTVYEDLERVLSLRCRGCCGITFKQELMICLRQMKSTTDKLQKQIQLEQTVLTY
;
A
#
# COMPACT_ATOMS: atom_id res chain seq x y z
N MET A 1 -32.34 0.59 15.89
CA MET A 1 -31.02 0.91 16.47
C MET A 1 -30.03 -0.08 15.89
N ASN A 2 -29.43 0.24 14.75
CA ASN A 2 -28.46 -0.64 14.11
C ASN A 2 -27.07 -0.02 14.28
N SER A 3 -26.22 -0.79 14.93
CA SER A 3 -24.83 -0.53 15.23
C SER A 3 -24.02 -0.18 13.98
N THR A 4 -23.62 1.08 13.88
CA THR A 4 -22.52 1.52 13.01
C THR A 4 -21.26 0.84 13.51
N SER A 5 -20.85 -0.23 12.82
CA SER A 5 -19.54 -0.83 13.05
C SER A 5 -18.50 0.16 12.55
N SER A 6 -17.95 0.96 13.47
CA SER A 6 -16.84 1.85 13.19
C SER A 6 -15.67 1.01 12.68
N ARG A 7 -15.49 0.99 11.35
CA ARG A 7 -14.34 0.41 10.66
C ARG A 7 -13.19 1.41 10.74
N HIS A 8 -12.78 1.75 11.96
CA HIS A 8 -11.62 2.61 12.13
C HIS A 8 -10.41 1.96 11.47
N LEU A 9 -9.71 2.74 10.63
CA LEU A 9 -8.32 2.47 10.31
C LEU A 9 -7.62 2.14 11.63
N PRO A 10 -6.81 1.07 11.71
CA PRO A 10 -6.01 0.84 12.89
C PRO A 10 -5.28 2.15 13.15
N LYS A 11 -5.52 2.77 14.33
CA LYS A 11 -4.89 4.03 14.73
C LYS A 11 -3.47 3.96 14.22
N VAL A 12 -3.13 4.85 13.28
CA VAL A 12 -1.75 5.03 12.86
C VAL A 12 -1.02 5.28 14.16
N LYS A 13 -0.37 4.24 14.67
CA LYS A 13 0.53 4.37 15.78
C LYS A 13 1.55 5.32 15.20
N THR A 14 1.57 6.54 15.70
CA THR A 14 2.81 7.31 15.74
C THR A 14 3.86 6.30 16.16
N PRO A 15 4.83 5.98 15.30
CA PRO A 15 5.89 5.10 15.74
C PRO A 15 6.72 5.99 16.67
N ASP A 16 6.34 6.04 17.96
CA ASP A 16 7.21 6.56 19.03
C ASP A 16 8.49 5.74 19.16
N LYS A 17 8.64 4.72 18.30
CA LYS A 17 9.91 4.22 17.80
C LYS A 17 9.73 3.86 16.32
N LEU A 18 9.84 4.83 15.41
CA LEU A 18 10.49 4.51 14.14
C LEU A 18 11.85 3.94 14.59
N PRO A 19 12.25 2.72 14.20
CA PRO A 19 13.67 2.43 14.19
C PRO A 19 14.22 3.57 13.34
N GLN A 20 14.91 4.50 13.99
CA GLN A 20 15.60 5.59 13.34
C GLN A 20 16.33 4.91 12.19
N ILE A 21 15.85 5.10 10.96
CA ILE A 21 16.40 4.40 9.80
C ILE A 21 17.78 4.98 9.72
N CYS A 22 18.73 4.25 10.30
CA CYS A 22 20.11 4.64 10.32
C CYS A 22 20.47 4.63 8.84
N GLU A 23 20.74 5.80 8.27
CA GLU A 23 21.04 5.95 6.84
C GLU A 23 22.26 5.09 6.39
N ASN A 24 22.93 4.42 7.35
CA ASN A 24 24.08 3.55 7.17
C ASN A 24 23.83 2.08 7.62
N ALA A 25 22.59 1.66 7.87
CA ALA A 25 22.31 0.27 8.25
C ALA A 25 22.49 -0.67 7.05
N ILE A 26 23.43 -1.60 7.17
CA ILE A 26 23.53 -2.76 6.26
C ILE A 26 22.36 -3.67 6.60
N VAL A 27 21.40 -3.76 5.69
CA VAL A 27 20.17 -4.53 5.85
C VAL A 27 20.40 -5.94 5.32
N ASP A 28 20.21 -6.93 6.19
CA ASP A 28 20.23 -8.32 5.75
C ASP A 28 18.97 -8.68 4.95
N LYS A 29 19.02 -9.85 4.34
CA LYS A 29 17.94 -10.36 3.49
C LYS A 29 16.61 -10.55 4.21
N GLU A 30 16.64 -10.94 5.48
CA GLU A 30 15.43 -11.17 6.27
C GLU A 30 14.73 -9.85 6.59
N HIS A 31 15.51 -8.82 6.91
CA HIS A 31 15.01 -7.47 7.11
C HIS A 31 14.38 -6.89 5.84
N LEU A 32 14.99 -7.08 4.67
CA LEU A 32 14.40 -6.64 3.39
C LEU A 32 13.06 -7.33 3.11
N ALA A 33 13.00 -8.65 3.31
CA ALA A 33 11.76 -9.39 3.10
C ALA A 33 10.66 -8.96 4.10
N SER A 34 11.04 -8.65 5.34
CA SER A 34 10.13 -8.11 6.37
C SER A 34 9.54 -6.75 5.96
N ILE A 35 10.37 -5.84 5.43
CA ILE A 35 9.94 -4.54 4.89
C ILE A 35 8.91 -4.73 3.76
N CYS A 36 9.20 -5.60 2.79
CA CYS A 36 8.27 -5.91 1.71
C CYS A 36 6.92 -6.41 2.24
N ILE A 37 6.93 -7.38 3.16
CA ILE A 37 5.71 -7.94 3.74
C ILE A 37 4.92 -6.86 4.46
N HIS A 38 5.59 -5.99 5.22
CA HIS A 38 4.96 -4.91 5.93
C HIS A 38 4.20 -3.97 4.98
N LEU A 39 4.90 -3.44 3.98
CA LEU A 39 4.32 -2.55 2.98
C LEU A 39 3.17 -3.24 2.23
N CYS A 40 3.34 -4.51 1.85
CA CYS A 40 2.29 -5.27 1.15
C CYS A 40 1.03 -5.41 2.01
N ASN A 41 1.19 -5.66 3.31
CA ASN A 41 0.07 -5.73 4.23
C ASN A 41 -0.64 -4.39 4.40
N GLN A 42 0.09 -3.28 4.47
CA GLN A 42 -0.50 -1.94 4.50
C GLN A 42 -1.27 -1.63 3.22
N LEU A 43 -0.68 -1.91 2.05
CA LEU A 43 -1.35 -1.74 0.75
C LEU A 43 -2.64 -2.59 0.67
N ARG A 44 -2.57 -3.84 1.09
CA ARG A 44 -3.74 -4.73 1.15
C ARG A 44 -4.82 -4.18 2.08
N THR A 45 -4.42 -3.58 3.20
CA THR A 45 -5.35 -3.00 4.18
C THR A 45 -6.11 -1.84 3.56
N ILE A 46 -5.41 -0.90 2.92
CA ILE A 46 -6.06 0.25 2.30
C ILE A 46 -6.92 -0.14 1.09
N ILE A 47 -6.50 -1.12 0.28
CA ILE A 47 -7.32 -1.62 -0.83
C ILE A 47 -8.65 -2.21 -0.32
N ASN A 48 -8.60 -3.05 0.73
CA ASN A 48 -9.82 -3.62 1.29
C ASN A 48 -10.72 -2.55 1.89
N LEU A 49 -10.13 -1.58 2.60
CA LEU A 49 -10.88 -0.44 3.13
C LEU A 49 -11.55 0.36 2.02
N LEU A 50 -10.85 0.64 0.92
CA LEU A 50 -11.42 1.39 -0.20
C LEU A 50 -12.52 0.60 -0.94
N ILE A 51 -12.44 -0.73 -1.00
CA ILE A 51 -13.53 -1.58 -1.53
C ILE A 51 -14.77 -1.47 -0.65
N ASP A 52 -14.59 -1.57 0.66
CA ASP A 52 -15.65 -1.44 1.66
C ASP A 52 -16.26 -0.03 1.62
N PHE A 53 -15.42 0.99 1.60
CA PHE A 53 -15.79 2.40 1.54
C PHE A 53 -16.53 2.73 0.24
N ALA A 54 -16.07 2.21 -0.91
CA ALA A 54 -16.79 2.35 -2.18
C ALA A 54 -18.18 1.72 -2.11
N THR A 55 -18.36 0.63 -1.35
CA THR A 55 -19.68 0.03 -1.11
C THR A 55 -20.57 0.98 -0.31
N ASP A 56 -20.02 1.64 0.72
CA ASP A 56 -20.76 2.61 1.55
C ASP A 56 -21.12 3.88 0.76
N VAL A 57 -20.26 4.35 -0.13
CA VAL A 57 -20.53 5.50 -1.02
C VAL A 57 -21.58 5.17 -2.08
N CYS A 58 -21.70 3.91 -2.51
CA CYS A 58 -22.79 3.47 -3.39
C CYS A 58 -24.15 3.47 -2.67
N ASP A 59 -24.18 3.41 -1.35
CA ASP A 59 -25.40 3.53 -0.57
C ASP A 59 -25.84 5.01 -0.54
N GLU A 60 -26.92 5.32 -1.26
CA GLU A 60 -27.48 6.67 -1.30
C GLU A 60 -28.02 7.13 0.07
N SER A 61 -28.34 6.19 0.97
CA SER A 61 -28.80 6.50 2.33
C SER A 61 -27.65 6.88 3.26
N ALA A 62 -26.40 6.56 2.90
CA ALA A 62 -25.23 6.94 3.67
C ALA A 62 -25.00 8.45 3.63
N ASN A 63 -24.55 9.02 4.74
CA ASN A 63 -24.31 10.45 4.85
C ASN A 63 -23.02 10.84 4.10
N ALA A 64 -23.18 11.53 2.98
CA ALA A 64 -22.08 11.97 2.13
C ALA A 64 -21.08 12.88 2.85
N TYR A 65 -21.54 13.73 3.78
CA TYR A 65 -20.65 14.61 4.54
C TYR A 65 -19.75 13.84 5.51
N SER A 66 -20.29 12.81 6.19
CA SER A 66 -19.47 11.99 7.08
C SER A 66 -18.47 11.14 6.31
N LEU A 67 -18.88 10.58 5.17
CA LEU A 67 -17.99 9.81 4.29
C LEU A 67 -16.90 10.70 3.69
N LEU A 68 -17.23 11.91 3.21
CA LEU A 68 -16.23 12.85 2.69
C LEU A 68 -15.20 13.20 3.77
N ARG A 69 -15.65 13.43 5.00
CA ARG A 69 -14.76 13.70 6.12
C ARG A 69 -13.89 12.49 6.46
N GLU A 70 -14.41 11.26 6.43
CA GLU A 70 -13.62 10.04 6.64
C GLU A 70 -12.55 9.86 5.54
N LEU A 71 -12.90 10.19 4.29
CA LEU A 71 -11.97 10.18 3.17
C LEU A 71 -10.80 11.18 3.39
N GLU A 72 -11.11 12.39 3.84
CA GLU A 72 -10.12 13.46 4.09
C GLU A 72 -9.30 13.25 5.38
N ASP A 73 -9.95 12.86 6.48
CA ASP A 73 -9.34 12.79 7.82
C ASP A 73 -8.66 11.44 8.09
N GLU A 74 -9.06 10.35 7.42
CA GLU A 74 -8.49 9.01 7.66
C GLU A 74 -7.79 8.41 6.43
N VAL A 75 -8.45 8.38 5.27
CA VAL A 75 -7.92 7.71 4.07
C VAL A 75 -6.73 8.46 3.46
N LEU A 76 -6.85 9.77 3.27
CA LEU A 76 -5.79 10.59 2.69
C LEU A 76 -4.49 10.55 3.53
N PRO A 77 -4.52 10.75 4.87
CA PRO A 77 -3.32 10.63 5.69
C PRO A 77 -2.68 9.23 5.63
N PHE A 78 -3.49 8.17 5.53
CA PHE A 78 -2.96 6.81 5.38
C PHE A 78 -2.19 6.65 4.07
N LEU A 79 -2.76 7.11 2.95
CA LEU A 79 -2.11 7.06 1.64
C LEU A 79 -0.80 7.84 1.61
N ILE A 80 -0.78 9.04 2.20
CA ILE A 80 0.43 9.87 2.32
C ILE A 80 1.50 9.16 3.15
N ASN A 81 1.14 8.60 4.31
CA ASN A 81 2.10 7.90 5.16
C ASN A 81 2.68 6.67 4.46
N LEU A 82 1.85 5.91 3.76
CA LEU A 82 2.30 4.76 2.97
C LEU A 82 3.28 5.19 1.86
N ASP A 83 3.03 6.31 1.19
CA ASP A 83 3.93 6.85 0.16
C ASP A 83 5.30 7.21 0.73
N ILE A 84 5.30 7.88 1.89
CA ILE A 84 6.53 8.24 2.61
C ILE A 84 7.30 6.98 3.03
N GLU A 85 6.61 5.98 3.57
CA GLU A 85 7.23 4.74 4.04
C GLU A 85 7.81 3.93 2.87
N MET A 86 7.10 3.85 1.75
CA MET A 86 7.58 3.23 0.52
C MET A 86 8.80 3.97 -0.05
N ALA A 87 8.79 5.31 -0.08
CA ALA A 87 9.92 6.10 -0.54
C ALA A 87 11.15 5.95 0.36
N ALA A 88 10.96 5.89 1.69
CA ALA A 88 12.03 5.65 2.65
C ALA A 88 12.64 4.26 2.49
N SER A 89 11.80 3.25 2.27
CA SER A 89 12.23 1.87 2.00
C SER A 89 13.02 1.79 0.70
N GLU A 90 12.52 2.37 -0.39
CA GLU A 90 13.22 2.43 -1.69
C GLU A 90 14.62 3.04 -1.55
N LYS A 91 14.73 4.17 -0.82
CA LYS A 91 16.01 4.83 -0.54
C LYS A 91 16.95 3.90 0.24
N LEU A 92 16.45 3.21 1.26
CA LEU A 92 17.23 2.27 2.07
C LEU A 92 17.78 1.11 1.23
N ILE A 93 16.94 0.52 0.36
CA ILE A 93 17.36 -0.55 -0.55
C ILE A 93 18.43 -0.04 -1.51
N ARG A 94 18.23 1.14 -2.12
CA ARG A 94 19.19 1.72 -3.06
C ARG A 94 20.56 1.91 -2.42
N ILE A 95 20.62 2.48 -1.22
CA ILE A 95 21.87 2.65 -0.45
C ILE A 95 22.55 1.31 -0.20
N ASN A 96 21.78 0.28 0.19
CA ASN A 96 22.32 -1.05 0.45
C ASN A 96 22.88 -1.73 -0.82
N ILE A 97 22.27 -1.48 -1.98
CA ILE A 97 22.77 -1.94 -3.27
C ILE A 97 24.07 -1.22 -3.63
N ASP A 98 24.07 0.10 -3.53
CA ASP A 98 25.20 0.94 -3.99
C ASP A 98 26.46 0.74 -3.13
N THR A 99 26.28 0.30 -1.88
CA THR A 99 27.39 0.06 -0.92
C THR A 99 27.87 -1.39 -0.89
N ALA A 100 27.21 -2.31 -1.60
CA ALA A 100 27.59 -3.72 -1.63
C ALA A 100 28.90 -3.95 -2.43
N ARG A 101 29.93 -4.52 -1.80
CA ARG A 101 31.21 -4.86 -2.46
C ARG A 101 31.12 -6.18 -3.25
N ILE A 102 31.63 -6.15 -4.49
CA ILE A 102 31.64 -7.26 -5.46
C ILE A 102 32.61 -8.40 -5.08
N SER A 103 33.51 -8.22 -4.10
CA SER A 103 34.62 -9.17 -3.86
C SER A 103 34.36 -10.22 -2.76
N GLU A 104 33.19 -10.24 -2.14
CA GLU A 104 32.88 -11.25 -1.10
C GLU A 104 32.15 -12.45 -1.75
N THR A 105 32.07 -13.61 -1.07
CA THR A 105 31.07 -14.68 -1.33
C THR A 105 29.64 -14.15 -1.46
N LYS A 106 29.46 -12.86 -1.14
CA LYS A 106 28.39 -11.98 -1.59
C LYS A 106 28.01 -12.04 -3.08
N VAL A 107 28.89 -12.41 -4.01
CA VAL A 107 28.53 -12.43 -5.46
C VAL A 107 27.40 -13.41 -5.77
N ASP A 108 27.32 -14.53 -5.06
CA ASP A 108 26.32 -15.56 -5.35
C ASP A 108 24.91 -15.18 -4.85
N TRP A 109 24.82 -14.53 -3.69
CA TRP A 109 23.57 -13.87 -3.31
C TRP A 109 23.35 -12.58 -4.08
N LEU A 110 24.35 -11.79 -4.51
CA LEU A 110 24.18 -10.59 -5.35
C LEU A 110 23.71 -10.93 -6.77
N LEU A 111 24.06 -12.10 -7.30
CA LEU A 111 23.54 -12.64 -8.55
C LEU A 111 22.14 -13.26 -8.37
N LYS A 112 21.87 -13.95 -7.24
CA LYS A 112 20.49 -14.25 -6.81
C LYS A 112 19.71 -12.98 -6.48
N PHE A 113 20.37 -11.90 -6.08
CA PHE A 113 19.84 -10.58 -5.80
C PHE A 113 19.77 -9.76 -7.07
N ASN A 114 20.34 -10.17 -8.20
CA ASN A 114 19.97 -9.61 -9.50
C ASN A 114 18.61 -10.18 -9.92
N LYS A 115 18.31 -11.45 -9.58
CA LYS A 115 16.95 -11.98 -9.64
C LYS A 115 16.05 -11.37 -8.58
N CYS A 116 16.45 -11.30 -7.31
CA CYS A 116 15.66 -10.62 -6.28
C CYS A 116 15.60 -9.11 -6.51
N LYS A 117 16.55 -8.44 -7.17
CA LYS A 117 16.44 -7.02 -7.57
C LYS A 117 15.43 -6.88 -8.68
N LEU A 118 15.37 -7.82 -9.63
CA LEU A 118 14.28 -7.86 -10.60
C LEU A 118 12.94 -8.08 -9.90
N VAL A 119 12.83 -9.07 -9.00
CA VAL A 119 11.59 -9.36 -8.24
C VAL A 119 11.22 -8.23 -7.30
N PHE A 120 12.18 -7.63 -6.62
CA PHE A 120 12.02 -6.57 -5.64
C PHE A 120 11.73 -5.23 -6.31
N SER A 121 12.42 -4.89 -7.40
CA SER A 121 12.10 -3.71 -8.20
C SER A 121 10.78 -3.87 -8.96
N LEU A 122 10.43 -5.07 -9.44
CA LEU A 122 9.09 -5.33 -9.98
C LEU A 122 8.03 -5.20 -8.88
N PHE A 123 8.29 -5.75 -7.69
CA PHE A 123 7.41 -5.65 -6.54
C PHE A 123 7.22 -4.19 -6.09
N GLU A 124 8.29 -3.43 -5.95
CA GLU A 124 8.23 -2.00 -5.61
C GLU A 124 7.53 -1.20 -6.71
N LEU A 125 7.83 -1.47 -7.99
CA LEU A 125 7.17 -0.81 -9.11
C LEU A 125 5.66 -1.09 -9.10
N GLU A 126 5.26 -2.36 -8.99
CA GLU A 126 3.84 -2.74 -8.93
C GLU A 126 3.16 -2.10 -7.71
N MET A 127 3.81 -2.06 -6.56
CA MET A 127 3.26 -1.38 -5.38
C MET A 127 3.16 0.13 -5.55
N ARG A 128 4.13 0.78 -6.21
CA ARG A 128 4.11 2.21 -6.51
C ARG A 128 3.01 2.56 -7.49
N GLU A 129 2.85 1.77 -8.55
CA GLU A 129 1.77 1.93 -9.52
C GLU A 129 0.40 1.76 -8.87
N MET A 130 0.26 0.77 -7.98
CA MET A 130 -0.94 0.60 -7.17
C MET A 130 -1.19 1.82 -6.30
N LEU A 131 -0.19 2.28 -5.53
CA LEU A 131 -0.33 3.44 -4.66
C LEU A 131 -0.69 4.72 -5.43
N ALA A 132 -0.04 4.97 -6.56
CA ALA A 132 -0.33 6.12 -7.43
C ALA A 132 -1.77 6.09 -7.97
N SER A 133 -2.26 4.90 -8.32
CA SER A 133 -3.64 4.73 -8.77
C SER A 133 -4.65 4.89 -7.63
N LEU A 134 -4.29 4.45 -6.40
CA LEU A 134 -5.10 4.64 -5.21
C LEU A 134 -5.21 6.12 -4.83
N SER A 135 -4.08 6.84 -4.79
CA SER A 135 -4.02 8.26 -4.41
C SER A 135 -4.49 9.22 -5.49
N GLY A 136 -4.43 8.81 -6.76
CA GLY A 136 -4.98 9.56 -7.88
C GLY A 136 -6.38 9.07 -8.24
N THR A 137 -6.47 8.14 -9.20
CA THR A 137 -7.72 7.79 -9.86
C THR A 137 -8.83 7.33 -8.91
N VAL A 138 -8.51 6.52 -7.90
CA VAL A 138 -9.52 6.00 -6.94
C VAL A 138 -9.96 7.09 -5.98
N TYR A 139 -9.01 7.77 -5.32
CA TYR A 139 -9.30 8.83 -4.36
C TYR A 139 -10.08 9.98 -5.01
N GLU A 140 -9.62 10.50 -6.15
CA GLU A 140 -10.26 11.61 -6.85
C GLU A 140 -11.70 11.28 -7.27
N ASP A 141 -11.97 10.03 -7.68
CA ASP A 141 -13.32 9.65 -8.08
C ASP A 141 -14.25 9.49 -6.87
N LEU A 142 -13.75 8.98 -5.74
CA LEU A 142 -14.48 8.93 -4.46
C LEU A 142 -14.81 10.35 -3.98
N GLU A 143 -13.82 11.22 -3.95
CA GLU A 143 -13.97 12.63 -3.55
C GLU A 143 -14.96 13.36 -4.46
N ARG A 144 -14.87 13.15 -5.79
CA ARG A 144 -15.81 13.73 -6.76
C ARG A 144 -17.25 13.32 -6.49
N VAL A 145 -17.50 12.01 -6.33
CA VAL A 145 -18.86 11.49 -6.07
C VAL A 145 -19.42 12.08 -4.78
N LEU A 146 -18.64 12.04 -3.70
CA LEU A 146 -19.05 12.55 -2.40
C LEU A 146 -19.27 14.06 -2.39
N SER A 147 -18.37 14.83 -3.01
CA SER A 147 -18.51 16.28 -3.14
C SER A 147 -19.78 16.68 -3.90
N LEU A 148 -20.13 15.98 -4.97
CA LEU A 148 -21.36 16.23 -5.71
C LEU A 148 -22.60 15.86 -4.90
N ARG A 149 -22.57 14.73 -4.17
CA ARG A 149 -23.65 14.34 -3.27
C ARG A 149 -23.86 15.34 -2.13
N CYS A 150 -22.79 15.87 -1.54
CA CYS A 150 -22.87 16.95 -0.53
C CYS A 150 -23.54 18.22 -1.08
N ARG A 151 -23.43 18.49 -2.38
CA ARG A 151 -24.10 19.62 -3.05
C ARG A 151 -25.56 19.31 -3.43
N GLY A 152 -26.06 18.12 -3.10
CA GLY A 152 -27.43 17.69 -3.38
C GLY A 152 -27.62 17.03 -4.75
N CYS A 153 -26.55 16.65 -5.45
CA CYS A 153 -26.66 15.89 -6.69
C CYS A 153 -26.96 14.41 -6.39
N CYS A 154 -28.09 13.90 -6.89
CA CYS A 154 -28.51 12.50 -6.75
C CYS A 154 -28.12 11.67 -8.00
N GLY A 155 -28.06 10.33 -7.86
CA GLY A 155 -27.76 9.43 -8.98
C GLY A 155 -26.32 9.51 -9.50
N ILE A 156 -25.40 10.09 -8.71
CA ILE A 156 -23.99 10.17 -9.05
C ILE A 156 -23.31 8.85 -8.68
N THR A 157 -22.66 8.22 -9.65
CA THR A 157 -21.93 6.97 -9.46
C THR A 157 -20.43 7.14 -9.74
N PHE A 158 -19.65 6.14 -9.35
CA PHE A 158 -18.26 6.00 -9.75
C PHE A 158 -18.11 5.82 -11.26
N LYS A 159 -16.90 6.07 -11.73
CA LYS A 159 -16.43 5.54 -13.01
C LYS A 159 -16.48 4.02 -12.95
N GLN A 160 -16.97 3.38 -14.01
CA GLN A 160 -17.12 1.91 -14.06
C GLN A 160 -15.81 1.16 -13.77
N GLU A 161 -14.68 1.78 -14.11
CA GLU A 161 -13.36 1.20 -13.96
C GLU A 161 -12.88 1.14 -12.50
N LEU A 162 -13.44 1.95 -11.58
CA LEU A 162 -12.95 2.04 -10.20
C LEU A 162 -13.04 0.71 -9.46
N MET A 163 -14.19 0.04 -9.53
CA MET A 163 -14.38 -1.25 -8.84
C MET A 163 -13.59 -2.38 -9.50
N ILE A 164 -13.36 -2.31 -10.81
CA ILE A 164 -12.52 -3.26 -11.53
C ILE A 164 -11.07 -3.08 -11.09
N CYS A 165 -10.60 -1.83 -11.04
CA CYS A 165 -9.27 -1.43 -10.61
C CYS A 165 -8.98 -1.93 -9.18
N LEU A 166 -9.86 -1.63 -8.21
CA LEU A 166 -9.70 -2.09 -6.82
C LEU A 166 -9.66 -3.62 -6.69
N ARG A 167 -10.49 -4.35 -7.45
CA ARG A 167 -10.48 -5.83 -7.44
C ARG A 167 -9.20 -6.38 -8.06
N GLN A 168 -8.70 -5.77 -9.14
CA GLN A 168 -7.43 -6.15 -9.77
C GLN A 168 -6.27 -5.94 -8.79
N MET A 169 -6.19 -4.76 -8.16
CA MET A 169 -5.17 -4.46 -7.16
C MET A 169 -5.19 -5.44 -5.98
N LYS A 170 -6.38 -5.80 -5.50
CA LYS A 170 -6.52 -6.84 -4.46
C LYS A 170 -5.93 -8.17 -4.91
N SER A 171 -6.29 -8.63 -6.12
CA SER A 171 -5.75 -9.88 -6.66
C SER A 171 -4.24 -9.82 -6.87
N THR A 172 -3.69 -8.68 -7.33
CA THR A 172 -2.26 -8.49 -7.52
C THR A 172 -1.53 -8.52 -6.18
N THR A 173 -2.02 -7.77 -5.19
CA THR A 173 -1.46 -7.75 -3.83
C THR A 173 -1.45 -9.15 -3.20
N ASP A 174 -2.54 -9.92 -3.36
CA ASP A 174 -2.62 -11.30 -2.84
C ASP A 174 -1.63 -12.25 -3.53
N LYS A 175 -1.35 -12.05 -4.83
CA LYS A 175 -0.34 -12.82 -5.57
C LYS A 175 1.07 -12.45 -5.11
N LEU A 176 1.37 -11.16 -4.98
CA LEU A 176 2.67 -10.67 -4.53
C LEU A 176 3.00 -11.18 -3.12
N GLN A 177 2.02 -11.15 -2.21
CA GLN A 177 2.19 -11.68 -0.86
C GLN A 177 2.54 -13.17 -0.86
N LYS A 178 1.87 -13.98 -1.68
CA LYS A 178 2.17 -15.42 -1.82
C LYS A 178 3.56 -15.65 -2.40
N GLN A 179 3.97 -14.84 -3.36
CA GLN A 179 5.29 -14.94 -3.98
C GLN A 179 6.41 -14.62 -2.98
N ILE A 180 6.25 -13.58 -2.16
CA ILE A 180 7.22 -13.26 -1.10
C ILE A 180 7.33 -14.39 -0.08
N GLN A 181 6.20 -14.96 0.34
CA GLN A 181 6.19 -16.09 1.27
C GLN A 181 6.87 -17.33 0.70
N LEU A 182 6.62 -17.64 -0.58
CA LEU A 182 7.26 -18.76 -1.29
C LEU A 182 8.79 -18.57 -1.35
N GLU A 183 9.26 -17.38 -1.71
CA GLU A 183 10.69 -17.11 -1.74
C GLU A 183 11.32 -17.26 -0.34
N GLN A 184 10.68 -16.79 0.73
CA GLN A 184 11.17 -17.02 2.10
C GLN A 184 11.30 -18.51 2.46
N THR A 185 10.35 -19.36 2.04
CA THR A 185 10.37 -20.81 2.33
C THR A 185 11.41 -21.60 1.52
N VAL A 186 11.70 -21.18 0.29
CA VAL A 186 12.74 -21.83 -0.55
C VAL A 186 14.16 -21.54 -0.03
N LEU A 187 14.28 -20.60 0.91
CA LEU A 187 15.55 -20.07 1.41
C LEU A 187 15.94 -20.60 2.80
N THR A 188 15.13 -21.50 3.38
CA THR A 188 15.40 -22.18 4.67
C THR A 188 15.97 -23.60 4.50
N TYR A 189 16.18 -24.06 3.27
CA TYR A 189 16.83 -25.32 2.90
C TYR A 189 18.08 -25.06 2.05
#